data_AF-A0A2M9X9N8-F1
#
_entry.id   AF-A0A2M9X9N8-F1
#
_cell.length_a   1.000
_cell.length_b   1.000
_cell.length_c   1.000
_cell.angle_alpha   90.00
_cell.angle_beta   90.00
_cell.angle_gamma   90.00
#
_symmetry.space_group_name_H-M   'P 1'
#
loop_
_entity.id
_entity.type
_entity.pdbx_description
1 polymer ?
#
loop_
_entity_poly.entity_id
_entity_poly.type
_entity_poly.pdbx_seq_one_letter_code
_entity_poly.pdbx_strand_id
1 'polypeptide(L)'
;MHCRTFFASLLLFTFSIFPKTPESSDVCSKIKIKNDQKKCYSKEYQVADKELNVTYKKIREDLSESQKEDLKKLQVLWIGYRDGICEGPMYASDESGLETIICKTETTAERTKYLNHVWKFGKASKEGLGSYTDGFGGTLKLFRNKSSKSIQFSFDVVRGPTAHLGEVSGNWNPAKEGKWTWASTEGCKPEDPDCCLLEFEYFQNRIEVEEVSCSAYHGARAYFGGSYRYKFK
;
A
#
# COMPACT_ATOMS: atom_id res chain seq x y z
N MET A 1 -4.30 -30.25 66.01
CA MET A 1 -3.11 -30.18 65.13
C MET A 1 -3.61 -30.21 63.69
N HIS A 2 -3.65 -29.06 63.00
CA HIS A 2 -4.09 -28.98 61.59
C HIS A 2 -2.86 -28.80 60.70
N CYS A 3 -2.57 -29.82 59.88
CA CYS A 3 -1.45 -29.85 58.94
C CYS A 3 -1.80 -28.98 57.72
N ARG A 4 -1.00 -27.95 57.45
CA ARG A 4 -1.15 -27.06 56.28
C ARG A 4 -0.44 -27.69 55.07
N THR A 5 -1.19 -27.96 54.01
CA THR A 5 -0.64 -28.34 52.71
C THR A 5 -0.15 -27.09 51.96
N PHE A 6 1.13 -27.09 51.58
CA PHE A 6 1.73 -26.08 50.70
C PHE A 6 1.43 -26.43 49.24
N PHE A 7 0.73 -25.54 48.52
CA PHE A 7 0.64 -25.59 47.06
C PHE A 7 1.81 -24.79 46.46
N ALA A 8 2.74 -25.49 45.79
CA ALA A 8 3.77 -24.85 44.97
C ALA A 8 3.14 -24.41 43.63
N SER A 9 3.11 -23.11 43.37
CA SER A 9 2.63 -22.55 42.11
C SER A 9 3.76 -22.54 41.08
N LEU A 10 3.62 -23.32 40.01
CA LEU A 10 4.57 -23.41 38.91
C LEU A 10 4.27 -22.29 37.90
N LEU A 11 5.07 -21.22 37.92
CA LEU A 11 5.02 -20.14 36.93
C LEU A 11 5.57 -20.63 35.58
N LEU A 12 4.66 -20.96 34.65
CA LEU A 12 4.99 -21.22 33.26
C LEU A 12 5.27 -19.89 32.53
N PHE A 13 6.56 -19.54 32.39
CA PHE A 13 7.00 -18.50 31.47
C PHE A 13 6.78 -18.99 30.03
N THR A 14 5.71 -18.53 29.40
CA THR A 14 5.50 -18.71 27.96
C THR A 14 6.44 -17.79 27.21
N PHE A 15 7.58 -18.32 26.77
CA PHE A 15 8.44 -17.64 25.79
C PHE A 15 7.61 -17.46 24.51
N SER A 16 7.16 -16.23 24.28
CA SER A 16 6.57 -15.83 23.01
C SER A 16 7.67 -15.88 21.96
N ILE A 17 7.67 -16.94 21.15
CA ILE A 17 8.49 -17.02 19.94
C ILE A 17 7.84 -16.07 18.93
N PHE A 18 8.23 -14.80 18.99
CA PHE A 18 7.95 -13.88 17.89
C PHE A 18 8.81 -14.31 16.70
N PRO A 19 8.23 -14.59 15.51
CA PRO A 19 9.01 -14.83 14.31
C PRO A 19 9.81 -13.55 14.01
N LYS A 20 11.14 -13.65 14.07
CA LYS A 20 12.06 -12.60 13.61
C LYS A 20 11.78 -12.36 12.13
N THR A 21 11.40 -11.15 11.76
CA THR A 21 11.40 -10.70 10.36
C THR A 21 12.81 -10.85 9.78
N PRO A 22 12.95 -11.17 8.49
CA PRO A 22 14.25 -11.49 7.91
C PRO A 22 15.16 -10.27 7.95
N GLU A 23 16.24 -10.43 8.71
CA GLU A 23 17.38 -9.54 8.92
C GLU A 23 18.32 -9.61 7.70
N SER A 24 17.79 -9.44 6.48
CA SER A 24 18.55 -9.72 5.24
C SER A 24 19.49 -8.57 4.84
N SER A 25 19.03 -7.32 4.95
CA SER A 25 19.82 -6.15 4.51
C SER A 25 21.13 -5.94 5.29
N ASP A 26 21.20 -6.41 6.54
CA ASP A 26 22.38 -6.29 7.41
C ASP A 26 23.52 -7.26 7.02
N VAL A 27 23.22 -8.34 6.27
CA VAL A 27 24.25 -9.32 5.88
C VAL A 27 24.95 -8.89 4.59
N CYS A 28 24.21 -8.53 3.54
CA CYS A 28 24.80 -8.12 2.26
C CYS A 28 25.57 -6.79 2.38
N SER A 29 25.12 -5.86 3.23
CA SER A 29 25.79 -4.56 3.44
C SER A 29 27.21 -4.70 4.02
N LYS A 30 27.52 -5.79 4.72
CA LYS A 30 28.84 -6.05 5.32
C LYS A 30 29.89 -6.60 4.35
N ILE A 31 29.50 -6.97 3.13
CA ILE A 31 30.42 -7.52 2.12
C ILE A 31 31.25 -6.38 1.50
N LYS A 32 32.58 -6.43 1.68
CA LYS A 32 33.50 -5.38 1.19
C LYS A 32 33.79 -5.45 -0.31
N ILE A 33 33.72 -6.65 -0.90
CA ILE A 33 33.99 -6.84 -2.33
C ILE A 33 32.71 -6.46 -3.10
N LYS A 34 32.72 -5.33 -3.81
CA LYS A 34 31.54 -4.78 -4.52
C LYS A 34 30.81 -5.80 -5.40
N ASN A 35 31.55 -6.62 -6.15
CA ASN A 35 30.94 -7.65 -7.00
C ASN A 35 30.20 -8.73 -6.20
N ASP A 36 30.76 -9.13 -5.04
CA ASP A 36 30.13 -10.15 -4.20
C ASP A 36 28.96 -9.55 -3.40
N GLN A 37 29.06 -8.28 -3.02
CA GLN A 37 27.95 -7.51 -2.46
C GLN A 37 26.77 -7.44 -3.45
N LYS A 38 27.04 -7.08 -4.72
CA LYS A 38 26.01 -7.04 -5.77
C LYS A 38 25.37 -8.40 -6.02
N LYS A 39 26.16 -9.48 -6.04
CA LYS A 39 25.64 -10.85 -6.13
C LYS A 39 24.76 -11.20 -4.93
N CYS A 40 25.12 -10.76 -3.73
CA CYS A 40 24.33 -10.97 -2.51
C CYS A 40 22.95 -10.31 -2.65
N TYR A 41 22.89 -9.01 -2.93
CA TYR A 41 21.62 -8.29 -3.13
C TYR A 41 20.80 -8.85 -4.30
N SER A 42 21.45 -9.30 -5.38
CA SER A 42 20.74 -9.94 -6.50
C SER A 42 20.03 -11.22 -6.07
N LYS A 43 20.62 -11.99 -5.15
CA LYS A 43 19.96 -13.18 -4.57
C LYS A 43 18.77 -12.80 -3.70
N GLU A 44 18.89 -11.75 -2.90
CA GLU A 44 17.75 -11.24 -2.10
C GLU A 44 16.58 -10.82 -3.00
N TYR A 45 16.88 -10.10 -4.08
CA TYR A 45 15.87 -9.74 -5.07
C TYR A 45 15.19 -10.97 -5.68
N GLN A 46 15.96 -11.99 -6.08
CA GLN A 46 15.42 -13.25 -6.62
C GLN A 46 14.51 -13.96 -5.62
N VAL A 47 14.84 -13.93 -4.32
CA VAL A 47 14.00 -14.50 -3.27
C VAL A 47 12.67 -13.73 -3.17
N ALA A 48 12.73 -12.39 -3.10
CA ALA A 48 11.54 -11.54 -3.05
C ALA A 48 10.64 -11.72 -4.27
N ASP A 49 11.22 -11.78 -5.48
CA ASP A 49 10.49 -11.99 -6.73
C ASP A 49 9.83 -13.38 -6.78
N LYS A 50 10.53 -14.41 -6.32
CA LYS A 50 9.96 -15.75 -6.20
C LYS A 50 8.77 -15.76 -5.24
N GLU A 51 8.89 -15.11 -4.09
CA GLU A 51 7.81 -15.02 -3.10
C GLU A 51 6.58 -14.29 -3.66
N LEU A 52 6.80 -13.18 -4.36
CA LEU A 52 5.74 -12.44 -5.04
C LEU A 52 5.01 -13.31 -6.07
N ASN A 53 5.76 -14.01 -6.91
CA ASN A 53 5.19 -14.89 -7.93
C ASN A 53 4.38 -16.05 -7.33
N VAL A 54 4.84 -16.66 -6.24
CA VAL A 54 4.10 -17.70 -5.52
C VAL A 54 2.80 -17.14 -4.94
N THR A 55 2.88 -15.97 -4.28
CA THR A 55 1.73 -15.29 -3.68
C THR A 55 0.70 -14.90 -4.74
N TYR A 56 1.15 -14.33 -5.86
CA TYR A 56 0.31 -13.96 -7.00
C TYR A 56 -0.44 -15.17 -7.57
N LYS A 57 0.25 -16.29 -7.80
CA LYS A 57 -0.38 -17.53 -8.30
C LYS A 57 -1.44 -18.05 -7.34
N LYS A 58 -1.10 -18.16 -6.06
CA LYS A 58 -2.01 -18.63 -5.01
C LYS A 58 -3.28 -17.78 -4.92
N ILE A 59 -3.13 -16.45 -4.90
CA ILE A 59 -4.29 -15.55 -4.86
C ILE A 59 -5.18 -15.76 -6.08
N ARG A 60 -4.59 -15.89 -7.28
CA ARG A 60 -5.36 -16.07 -8.52
C ARG A 60 -6.17 -17.35 -8.58
N GLU A 61 -5.78 -18.40 -7.87
CA GLU A 61 -6.53 -19.67 -7.84
C GLU A 61 -7.96 -19.47 -7.30
N ASP A 62 -8.14 -18.56 -6.35
CA ASP A 62 -9.43 -18.31 -5.69
C ASP A 62 -10.26 -17.20 -6.36
N LEU A 63 -9.75 -16.55 -7.41
CA LEU A 63 -10.41 -15.42 -8.09
C LEU A 63 -11.31 -15.88 -9.25
N SER A 64 -12.41 -15.15 -9.48
CA SER A 64 -13.16 -15.26 -10.74
C SER A 64 -12.32 -14.83 -11.95
N GLU A 65 -12.71 -15.22 -13.17
CA GLU A 65 -11.97 -14.87 -14.39
C GLU A 65 -11.81 -13.35 -14.58
N SER A 66 -12.86 -12.57 -14.29
CA SER A 66 -12.79 -11.11 -14.33
C SER A 66 -11.77 -10.56 -13.33
N GLN A 67 -11.79 -11.05 -12.09
CA GLN A 67 -10.82 -10.65 -11.05
C GLN A 67 -9.39 -11.09 -11.36
N LYS A 68 -9.20 -12.24 -12.01
CA LYS A 68 -7.88 -12.71 -12.48
C LYS A 68 -7.30 -11.75 -13.52
N GLU A 69 -8.12 -11.27 -14.46
CA GLU A 69 -7.70 -10.32 -15.48
C GLU A 69 -7.40 -8.94 -14.87
N ASP A 70 -8.23 -8.48 -13.93
CA ASP A 70 -7.98 -7.23 -13.20
C ASP A 70 -6.66 -7.28 -12.41
N LEU A 71 -6.43 -8.37 -11.65
CA LEU A 71 -5.19 -8.55 -10.90
C LEU A 71 -3.98 -8.64 -11.83
N LYS A 72 -4.10 -9.30 -12.99
CA LYS A 72 -3.04 -9.35 -14.00
C LYS A 72 -2.70 -7.96 -14.52
N LYS A 73 -3.69 -7.15 -14.92
CA LYS A 73 -3.48 -5.77 -15.38
C LYS A 73 -2.78 -4.93 -14.31
N LEU A 74 -3.26 -4.99 -13.07
CA LEU A 74 -2.65 -4.28 -11.95
C LEU A 74 -1.22 -4.76 -11.65
N GLN A 75 -0.92 -6.03 -11.83
CA GLN A 75 0.42 -6.57 -11.63
C GLN A 75 1.40 -6.12 -12.72
N VAL A 76 0.95 -6.04 -13.98
CA VAL A 76 1.76 -5.49 -15.09
C VAL A 76 2.04 -4.00 -14.86
N LEU A 77 1.02 -3.22 -14.48
CA LEU A 77 1.20 -1.81 -14.13
C LEU A 77 2.17 -1.63 -12.97
N TRP A 78 2.09 -2.51 -11.95
CA TRP A 78 3.00 -2.48 -10.82
C TRP A 78 4.46 -2.78 -11.20
N ILE A 79 4.70 -3.69 -12.15
CA ILE A 79 6.06 -3.93 -12.67
C ILE A 79 6.62 -2.65 -13.30
N GLY A 80 5.82 -1.97 -14.13
CA GLY A 80 6.21 -0.69 -14.72
C GLY A 80 6.46 0.39 -13.67
N TYR A 81 5.62 0.47 -12.63
CA TYR A 81 5.84 1.37 -11.50
C TYR A 81 7.14 1.08 -10.76
N ARG A 82 7.39 -0.18 -10.38
CA ARG A 82 8.64 -0.61 -9.71
C ARG A 82 9.87 -0.23 -10.53
N ASP A 83 9.87 -0.57 -11.81
CA ASP A 83 11.02 -0.32 -12.66
C ASP A 83 11.21 1.19 -12.89
N GLY A 84 10.12 1.94 -13.08
CA GLY A 84 10.16 3.40 -13.21
C GLY A 84 10.70 4.13 -11.98
N ILE A 85 10.35 3.69 -10.77
CA ILE A 85 10.90 4.31 -9.54
C ILE A 85 12.33 3.87 -9.29
N CYS A 86 12.67 2.59 -9.48
CA CYS A 86 13.98 2.03 -9.11
C CYS A 86 15.08 2.24 -10.15
N GLU A 87 14.72 2.60 -11.38
CA GLU A 87 15.65 2.95 -12.47
C GLU A 87 15.51 4.43 -12.87
N GLY A 88 14.70 5.19 -12.14
CA GLY A 88 14.49 6.62 -12.38
C GLY A 88 15.72 7.48 -12.05
N PRO A 89 15.65 8.80 -12.31
CA PRO A 89 16.78 9.72 -12.15
C PRO A 89 17.44 9.70 -10.77
N MET A 90 16.69 9.36 -9.72
CA MET A 90 17.19 9.24 -8.34
C MET A 90 18.28 8.16 -8.20
N TYR A 91 18.22 7.10 -9.02
CA TYR A 91 19.17 5.99 -8.99
C TYR A 91 20.16 6.03 -10.17
N ALA A 92 19.98 6.94 -11.12
CA ALA A 92 20.77 7.02 -12.34
C ALA A 92 22.26 7.30 -12.10
N SER A 93 22.62 7.90 -10.96
CA SER A 93 24.01 8.17 -10.58
C SER A 93 24.71 6.97 -9.93
N ASP A 94 23.99 5.89 -9.60
CA ASP A 94 24.61 4.68 -9.07
C ASP A 94 25.13 3.78 -10.19
N GLU A 95 26.38 3.99 -10.60
CA GLU A 95 27.08 3.16 -11.59
C GLU A 95 27.22 1.69 -11.15
N SER A 96 27.11 1.40 -9.84
CA SER A 96 27.19 0.03 -9.34
C SER A 96 25.91 -0.76 -9.58
N GLY A 97 24.77 -0.07 -9.73
CA GLY A 97 23.42 -0.64 -9.81
C GLY A 97 22.99 -1.40 -8.55
N LEU A 98 23.64 -1.15 -7.41
CA LEU A 98 23.27 -1.73 -6.12
C LEU A 98 21.96 -1.13 -5.60
N GLU A 99 21.82 0.19 -5.68
CA GLU A 99 20.64 0.91 -5.19
C GLU A 99 19.38 0.51 -5.97
N THR A 100 19.50 0.32 -7.29
CA THR A 100 18.42 -0.22 -8.11
C THR A 100 17.99 -1.62 -7.64
N ILE A 101 18.94 -2.52 -7.34
CA ILE A 101 18.62 -3.88 -6.88
C ILE A 101 17.94 -3.83 -5.51
N ILE A 102 18.44 -3.00 -4.59
CA ILE A 102 17.86 -2.81 -3.26
C ILE A 102 16.42 -2.28 -3.38
N CYS A 103 16.21 -1.19 -4.14
CA CYS A 103 14.89 -0.62 -4.39
C CYS A 103 13.92 -1.66 -4.97
N LYS A 104 14.34 -2.44 -5.97
CA LYS A 104 13.51 -3.48 -6.56
C LYS A 104 13.17 -4.57 -5.55
N THR A 105 14.11 -4.95 -4.69
CA THR A 105 13.89 -5.95 -3.62
C THR A 105 12.83 -5.48 -2.64
N GLU A 106 12.98 -4.27 -2.09
CA GLU A 106 12.05 -3.70 -1.11
C GLU A 106 10.65 -3.50 -1.71
N THR A 107 10.59 -2.91 -2.91
CA THR A 107 9.31 -2.68 -3.62
C THR A 107 8.60 -4.00 -3.92
N THR A 108 9.33 -5.05 -4.27
CA THR A 108 8.80 -6.39 -4.53
C THR A 108 8.28 -7.04 -3.25
N ALA A 109 9.00 -6.93 -2.14
CA ALA A 109 8.56 -7.41 -0.84
C ALA A 109 7.28 -6.69 -0.36
N GLU A 110 7.22 -5.36 -0.52
CA GLU A 110 6.02 -4.57 -0.20
C GLU A 110 4.83 -4.96 -1.08
N ARG A 111 5.06 -5.31 -2.35
CA ARG A 111 3.99 -5.82 -3.22
C ARG A 111 3.43 -7.13 -2.72
N THR A 112 4.28 -8.06 -2.28
CA THR A 112 3.83 -9.32 -1.66
C THR A 112 2.95 -9.06 -0.44
N LYS A 113 3.34 -8.10 0.42
CA LYS A 113 2.54 -7.69 1.58
C LYS A 113 1.21 -7.07 1.14
N TYR A 114 1.22 -6.17 0.14
CA TYR A 114 0.01 -5.58 -0.42
C TYR A 114 -0.96 -6.65 -0.91
N LEU A 115 -0.50 -7.60 -1.74
CA LEU A 115 -1.33 -8.67 -2.27
C LEU A 115 -1.99 -9.48 -1.15
N ASN A 116 -1.21 -9.83 -0.12
CA ASN A 116 -1.73 -10.56 1.04
C ASN A 116 -2.76 -9.79 1.87
N HIS A 117 -2.66 -8.45 1.95
CA HIS A 117 -3.57 -7.63 2.75
C HIS A 117 -4.86 -7.23 2.05
N VAL A 118 -4.88 -7.15 0.71
CA VAL A 118 -6.02 -6.55 0.00
C VAL A 118 -6.73 -7.48 -0.99
N TRP A 119 -6.11 -8.62 -1.33
CA TRP A 119 -6.70 -9.61 -2.24
C TRP A 119 -7.18 -10.89 -1.54
N LYS A 120 -6.91 -11.04 -0.24
CA LYS A 120 -7.67 -11.99 0.59
C LYS A 120 -9.08 -11.48 0.75
N PHE A 121 -10.08 -12.33 0.57
CA PHE A 121 -11.49 -11.94 0.66
C PHE A 121 -11.88 -11.61 2.10
N GLY A 122 -11.58 -10.41 2.57
CA GLY A 122 -12.38 -9.80 3.62
C GLY A 122 -13.47 -8.92 3.01
N LYS A 123 -14.45 -8.56 3.81
CA LYS A 123 -15.47 -7.58 3.44
C LYS A 123 -15.14 -6.28 4.18
N ALA A 124 -15.20 -5.14 3.48
CA ALA A 124 -15.23 -3.86 4.15
C ALA A 124 -16.42 -3.81 5.12
N SER A 125 -16.34 -2.99 6.17
CA SER A 125 -17.48 -2.76 7.04
C SER A 125 -18.68 -2.25 6.23
N LYS A 126 -19.91 -2.44 6.73
CA LYS A 126 -21.12 -1.92 6.04
C LYS A 126 -21.06 -0.40 5.79
N GLU A 127 -20.31 0.32 6.60
CA GLU A 127 -20.12 1.77 6.49
C GLU A 127 -18.87 2.14 5.67
N GLY A 128 -18.12 1.17 5.16
CA GLY A 128 -16.88 1.40 4.42
C GLY A 128 -15.73 1.95 5.27
N LEU A 129 -15.87 2.07 6.60
CA LEU A 129 -14.81 2.58 7.47
C LEU A 129 -13.60 1.66 7.45
N GLY A 130 -12.40 2.24 7.37
CA GLY A 130 -11.13 1.54 7.38
C GLY A 130 -10.08 2.21 6.52
N SER A 131 -9.01 1.47 6.23
CA SER A 131 -7.90 1.93 5.40
C SER A 131 -7.90 1.18 4.08
N TYR A 132 -7.63 1.90 3.01
CA TYR A 132 -7.57 1.42 1.64
C TYR A 132 -6.24 1.83 1.03
N THR A 133 -5.72 1.03 0.11
CA THR A 133 -4.49 1.33 -0.62
C THR A 133 -4.55 0.78 -2.03
N ASP A 134 -3.94 1.49 -2.96
CA ASP A 134 -3.80 1.06 -4.35
C ASP A 134 -2.56 0.20 -4.59
N GLY A 135 -1.60 0.19 -3.65
CA GLY A 135 -0.32 -0.50 -3.80
C GLY A 135 0.68 0.22 -4.70
N PHE A 136 0.43 1.49 -5.02
CA PHE A 136 1.23 2.40 -5.84
C PHE A 136 1.58 3.69 -5.08
N GLY A 137 1.68 3.62 -3.75
CA GLY A 137 1.99 4.76 -2.89
C GLY A 137 0.78 5.58 -2.45
N GLY A 138 -0.45 5.16 -2.76
CA GLY A 138 -1.67 5.81 -2.29
C GLY A 138 -2.31 5.11 -1.08
N THR A 139 -2.79 5.92 -0.14
CA THR A 139 -3.57 5.48 1.02
C THR A 139 -4.80 6.37 1.20
N LEU A 140 -5.98 5.76 1.23
CA LEU A 140 -7.25 6.41 1.56
C LEU A 140 -7.78 5.83 2.87
N LYS A 141 -8.16 6.68 3.82
CA LYS A 141 -8.69 6.25 5.11
C LYS A 141 -10.05 6.87 5.37
N LEU A 142 -11.05 6.03 5.61
CA LEU A 142 -12.39 6.44 6.01
C LEU A 142 -12.56 6.23 7.52
N PHE A 143 -12.95 7.29 8.23
CA PHE A 143 -13.07 7.25 9.68
C PHE A 143 -14.24 8.11 10.17
N ARG A 144 -14.81 7.73 11.32
CA ARG A 144 -15.86 8.51 11.97
C ARG A 144 -15.23 9.60 12.83
N ASN A 145 -15.61 10.85 12.59
CA ASN A 145 -15.25 11.96 13.45
C ASN A 145 -15.89 11.77 14.84
N LYS A 146 -15.09 11.88 15.90
CA LYS A 146 -15.56 11.60 17.27
C LYS A 146 -16.63 12.59 17.74
N SER A 147 -16.55 13.84 17.30
CA SER A 147 -17.40 14.95 17.71
C SER A 147 -18.67 15.02 16.87
N SER A 148 -18.54 15.23 15.55
CA SER A 148 -19.69 15.41 14.65
C SER A 148 -20.41 14.11 14.33
N LYS A 149 -19.79 12.95 14.58
CA LYS A 149 -20.23 11.62 14.12
C LYS A 149 -20.32 11.45 12.60
N SER A 150 -19.96 12.49 11.81
CA SER A 150 -19.86 12.40 10.36
C SER A 150 -18.67 11.51 9.96
N ILE A 151 -18.77 10.89 8.78
CA ILE A 151 -17.65 10.15 8.19
C ILE A 151 -16.77 11.17 7.45
N GLN A 152 -15.46 11.05 7.65
CA GLN A 152 -14.44 11.84 7.00
C GLN A 152 -13.46 10.92 6.29
N PHE A 153 -12.75 11.47 5.32
CA PHE A 153 -11.64 10.81 4.67
C PHE A 153 -10.33 11.58 4.84
N SER A 154 -9.23 10.84 4.89
CA SER A 154 -7.86 11.33 4.73
C SER A 154 -7.25 10.58 3.56
N PHE A 155 -6.56 11.28 2.68
CA PHE A 155 -6.05 10.72 1.44
C PHE A 155 -4.63 11.23 1.19
N ASP A 156 -3.69 10.30 1.24
CA ASP A 156 -2.26 10.57 1.14
C ASP A 156 -1.69 9.79 -0.04
N VAL A 157 -0.90 10.45 -0.89
CA VAL A 157 -0.20 9.82 -2.01
C VAL A 157 1.25 10.24 -2.06
N VAL A 158 2.15 9.30 -2.36
CA VAL A 158 3.58 9.58 -2.61
C VAL A 158 3.91 9.07 -4.01
N ARG A 159 3.56 9.85 -5.02
CA ARG A 159 3.86 9.60 -6.43
C ARG A 159 3.66 10.85 -7.26
N GLY A 160 4.32 10.89 -8.41
CA GLY A 160 4.35 12.05 -9.30
C GLY A 160 5.77 12.34 -9.77
N PRO A 161 5.98 13.33 -10.66
CA PRO A 161 7.29 13.59 -11.26
C PRO A 161 8.39 13.88 -10.23
N THR A 162 8.02 14.44 -9.08
CA THR A 162 8.93 14.84 -8.00
C THR A 162 8.76 14.02 -6.72
N ALA A 163 7.92 12.98 -6.75
CA ALA A 163 7.61 12.12 -5.60
C ALA A 163 7.19 12.88 -4.32
N HIS A 164 6.56 14.05 -4.46
CA HIS A 164 6.03 14.79 -3.31
C HIS A 164 4.87 14.05 -2.65
N LEU A 165 4.73 14.30 -1.35
CA LEU A 165 3.54 13.94 -0.59
C LEU A 165 2.38 14.85 -1.02
N GLY A 166 1.31 14.24 -1.53
CA GLY A 166 0.03 14.90 -1.72
C GLY A 166 -0.94 14.48 -0.62
N GLU A 167 -1.59 15.45 0.01
CA GLU A 167 -2.56 15.21 1.09
C GLU A 167 -3.88 15.92 0.76
N VAL A 168 -4.99 15.20 0.89
CA VAL A 168 -6.34 15.73 0.76
C VAL A 168 -7.21 15.12 1.86
N SER A 169 -8.06 15.94 2.47
CA SER A 169 -9.01 15.47 3.47
C SER A 169 -10.36 16.16 3.31
N GLY A 170 -11.41 15.48 3.74
CA GLY A 170 -12.76 16.00 3.54
C GLY A 170 -13.85 15.17 4.20
N ASN A 171 -15.09 15.60 4.01
CA ASN A 171 -16.27 14.85 4.42
C ASN A 171 -16.56 13.73 3.41
N TRP A 172 -17.07 12.60 3.92
CA TRP A 172 -17.46 11.44 3.13
C TRP A 172 -18.96 11.21 3.24
N ASN A 173 -19.76 11.63 2.24
CA ASN A 173 -21.22 11.45 2.27
C ASN A 173 -21.79 10.72 1.02
N PRO A 174 -21.27 9.52 0.66
CA PRO A 174 -21.46 8.87 -0.64
C PRO A 174 -22.89 8.96 -1.19
N ALA A 175 -23.05 9.20 -2.50
CA ALA A 175 -24.39 9.23 -3.08
C ALA A 175 -25.00 7.82 -3.08
N LYS A 176 -26.33 7.76 -3.24
CA LYS A 176 -27.10 6.49 -3.17
C LYS A 176 -26.63 5.44 -4.18
N GLU A 177 -25.99 5.86 -5.27
CA GLU A 177 -25.52 5.01 -6.36
C GLU A 177 -24.11 4.46 -6.13
N GLY A 178 -23.47 4.78 -5.00
CA GLY A 178 -22.07 4.42 -4.74
C GLY A 178 -21.06 5.30 -5.46
N LYS A 179 -21.52 6.26 -6.27
CA LYS A 179 -20.70 7.31 -6.87
C LYS A 179 -20.77 8.59 -6.06
N TRP A 180 -19.69 9.35 -6.02
CA TRP A 180 -19.63 10.60 -5.28
C TRP A 180 -18.55 11.51 -5.85
N THR A 181 -18.80 12.81 -5.86
CA THR A 181 -17.81 13.83 -6.22
C THR A 181 -17.46 14.65 -4.98
N TRP A 182 -16.16 14.84 -4.74
CA TRP A 182 -15.64 15.73 -3.73
C TRP A 182 -14.87 16.87 -4.39
N ALA A 183 -15.09 18.09 -3.91
CA ALA A 183 -14.34 19.27 -4.31
C ALA A 183 -13.69 19.91 -3.07
N SER A 184 -12.47 20.44 -3.24
CA SER A 184 -11.77 21.18 -2.19
C SER A 184 -12.46 22.49 -1.81
N THR A 185 -13.12 23.14 -2.78
CA THR A 185 -13.84 24.40 -2.65
C THR A 185 -15.24 24.32 -3.26
N GLU A 186 -16.17 25.13 -2.76
CA GLU A 186 -17.51 25.23 -3.32
C GLU A 186 -17.47 25.86 -4.73
N GLY A 187 -18.21 25.27 -5.68
CA GLY A 187 -18.23 25.77 -7.06
C GLY A 187 -16.99 25.43 -7.89
N CYS A 188 -16.13 24.55 -7.38
CA CYS A 188 -14.97 24.01 -8.08
C CYS A 188 -15.29 23.57 -9.51
N LYS A 189 -14.41 23.97 -10.45
CA LYS A 189 -14.47 23.51 -11.84
C LYS A 189 -13.14 22.86 -12.24
N PRO A 190 -13.15 21.91 -13.18
CA PRO A 190 -11.94 21.20 -13.61
C PRO A 190 -10.80 22.10 -14.11
N GLU A 191 -11.11 23.32 -14.57
CA GLU A 191 -10.15 24.25 -15.14
C GLU A 191 -9.49 25.15 -14.07
N ASP A 192 -9.97 25.10 -12.83
CA ASP A 192 -9.44 25.88 -11.72
C ASP A 192 -8.17 25.23 -11.15
N PRO A 193 -6.98 25.86 -11.28
CA PRO A 193 -5.72 25.27 -10.82
C PRO A 193 -5.64 25.16 -9.30
N ASP A 194 -6.41 25.96 -8.57
CA ASP A 194 -6.43 25.96 -7.10
C ASP A 194 -7.51 25.04 -6.53
N CYS A 195 -8.18 24.27 -7.40
CA CYS A 195 -9.15 23.28 -6.98
C CYS A 195 -8.65 21.83 -7.12
N CYS A 196 -9.01 21.00 -6.15
CA CYS A 196 -8.96 19.55 -6.25
C CYS A 196 -10.38 18.96 -6.38
N LEU A 197 -10.65 18.29 -7.49
CA LEU A 197 -11.88 17.58 -7.81
C LEU A 197 -11.60 16.09 -7.97
N LEU A 198 -12.22 15.30 -7.10
CA LEU A 198 -12.10 13.84 -7.06
C LEU A 198 -13.47 13.19 -7.23
N GLU A 199 -13.54 12.20 -8.09
CA GLU A 199 -14.70 11.31 -8.21
C GLU A 199 -14.37 9.96 -7.60
N PHE A 200 -15.32 9.42 -6.86
CA PHE A 200 -15.20 8.16 -6.15
C PHE A 200 -16.31 7.22 -6.60
N GLU A 201 -15.96 5.97 -6.85
CA GLU A 201 -16.93 4.88 -7.06
C GLU A 201 -16.67 3.75 -6.07
N TYR A 202 -17.65 3.51 -5.20
CA TYR A 202 -17.58 2.52 -4.14
C TYR A 202 -18.04 1.15 -4.61
N PHE A 203 -17.17 0.16 -4.41
CA PHE A 203 -17.46 -1.26 -4.60
C PHE A 203 -17.29 -2.01 -3.27
N GLN A 204 -17.73 -3.26 -3.23
CA GLN A 204 -17.74 -4.06 -2.01
C GLN A 204 -16.37 -4.18 -1.29
N ASN A 205 -15.26 -4.16 -2.04
CA ASN A 205 -13.90 -4.35 -1.52
C ASN A 205 -12.88 -3.30 -1.98
N ARG A 206 -13.33 -2.28 -2.72
CA ARG A 206 -12.47 -1.24 -3.26
C ARG A 206 -13.23 0.05 -3.52
N ILE A 207 -12.48 1.14 -3.61
CA ILE A 207 -12.95 2.45 -4.03
C ILE A 207 -12.11 2.80 -5.24
N GLU A 208 -12.77 2.99 -6.38
CA GLU A 208 -12.11 3.60 -7.54
C GLU A 208 -12.12 5.12 -7.32
N VAL A 209 -10.98 5.74 -7.56
CA VAL A 209 -10.82 7.19 -7.52
C VAL A 209 -10.41 7.66 -8.90
N GLU A 210 -11.16 8.59 -9.45
CA GLU A 210 -10.78 9.37 -10.61
C GLU A 210 -10.38 10.78 -10.16
N GLU A 211 -9.19 11.21 -10.59
CA GLU A 211 -8.75 12.58 -10.40
C GLU A 211 -9.20 13.40 -11.61
N VAL A 212 -10.24 14.21 -11.43
CA VAL A 212 -10.75 15.08 -12.49
C VAL A 212 -9.84 16.29 -12.65
N SER A 213 -9.46 16.92 -11.53
CA SER A 213 -8.50 18.02 -11.51
C SER A 213 -7.88 18.16 -10.12
N CYS A 214 -6.65 17.69 -9.88
CA CYS A 214 -5.92 17.98 -8.62
C CYS A 214 -4.43 18.26 -8.82
N SER A 215 -3.87 17.99 -10.00
CA SER A 215 -2.43 18.05 -10.26
C SER A 215 -1.71 19.38 -9.96
N ALA A 216 -2.42 20.51 -9.86
CA ALA A 216 -1.87 21.81 -9.47
C ALA A 216 -2.17 22.19 -8.00
N TYR A 217 -3.08 21.47 -7.35
CA TYR A 217 -3.54 21.71 -6.00
C TYR A 217 -2.38 21.56 -4.99
N HIS A 218 -2.20 22.56 -4.12
CA HIS A 218 -1.07 22.70 -3.19
C HIS A 218 0.34 22.71 -3.83
N GLY A 219 0.46 22.92 -5.14
CA GLY A 219 1.76 23.02 -5.84
C GLY A 219 2.56 21.71 -5.90
N ALA A 220 2.02 20.61 -5.39
CA ALA A 220 2.60 19.29 -5.50
C ALA A 220 1.89 18.55 -6.65
N ARG A 221 2.63 18.17 -7.69
CA ARG A 221 2.13 17.33 -8.79
C ARG A 221 1.93 15.88 -8.34
N ALA A 222 1.02 15.69 -7.39
CA ALA A 222 0.66 14.44 -6.77
C ALA A 222 -0.61 13.89 -7.42
N TYR A 223 -0.62 12.60 -7.72
CA TYR A 223 -1.73 11.96 -8.43
C TYR A 223 -2.60 11.12 -7.49
N PHE A 224 -3.90 11.36 -7.41
CA PHE A 224 -4.83 10.68 -6.51
C PHE A 224 -5.63 9.56 -7.17
N GLY A 225 -5.68 9.51 -8.51
CA GLY A 225 -6.43 8.48 -9.23
C GLY A 225 -5.91 7.04 -8.98
N GLY A 226 -6.82 6.06 -8.84
CA GLY A 226 -6.45 4.65 -8.69
C GLY A 226 -7.52 3.75 -8.09
N SER A 227 -7.23 2.44 -8.04
CA SER A 227 -8.07 1.40 -7.43
C SER A 227 -7.64 1.14 -5.98
N TYR A 228 -8.31 1.76 -5.00
CA TYR A 228 -7.99 1.65 -3.58
C TYR A 228 -8.70 0.46 -2.94
N ARG A 229 -7.96 -0.58 -2.60
CA ARG A 229 -8.51 -1.81 -2.01
C ARG A 229 -8.42 -1.79 -0.49
N TYR A 230 -9.45 -2.31 0.17
CA TYR A 230 -9.50 -2.35 1.62
C TYR A 230 -8.35 -3.19 2.19
N LYS A 231 -7.64 -2.64 3.19
CA LYS A 231 -6.57 -3.33 3.93
C LYS A 231 -7.18 -4.13 5.08
N PHE A 232 -7.28 -5.44 4.90
CA PHE A 232 -7.72 -6.32 5.98
C PHE A 232 -6.69 -6.31 7.12
N LYS A 233 -7.20 -6.24 8.36
CA LYS A 233 -6.39 -6.32 9.58
C LYS A 233 -6.12 -7.77 9.93
#